data_AF-A0A2N0TUB3-F1
#
_entry.id   AF-A0A2N0TUB3-F1
#
_cell.length_a   1.000
_cell.length_b   1.000
_cell.length_c   1.000
_cell.angle_alpha   90.00
_cell.angle_beta   90.00
_cell.angle_gamma   90.00
#
_symmetry.space_group_name_H-M   'P 1'
#
loop_
_entity.id
_entity.type
_entity.pdbx_description
1 polymer ?
#
loop_
_entity_poly.entity_id
_entity_poly.type
_entity_poly.pdbx_seq_one_letter_code
_entity_poly.pdbx_strand_id
1 'polypeptide(L)'
;MNKLVVSRRSEWTNRARKIGLYLNDQKIDTIGNGESKEFDLEPGNYKLKAKIDWCGSQGHHVEIKDNEVTKVEITGFTQNKWVLPVFIIHY
;
A
#
# COMPACT_ATOMS: atom_id res chain seq x y z
N MET A 1 9.15 -16.92 13.30
CA MET A 1 9.54 -16.09 12.12
C MET A 1 8.67 -14.87 12.09
N ASN A 2 9.28 -13.70 12.18
CA ASN A 2 8.72 -12.35 12.22
C ASN A 2 8.61 -11.82 10.78
N LYS A 3 7.40 -11.81 10.24
CA LYS A 3 7.17 -11.51 8.82
C LYS A 3 6.17 -10.40 8.64
N LEU A 4 6.53 -9.43 7.80
CA LEU A 4 5.61 -8.46 7.24
C LEU A 4 5.21 -8.89 5.83
N VAL A 5 3.94 -9.18 5.63
CA VAL A 5 3.38 -9.51 4.32
C VAL A 5 2.60 -8.32 3.82
N VAL A 6 3.09 -7.67 2.76
CA VAL A 6 2.41 -6.56 2.10
C VAL A 6 1.76 -7.06 0.82
N SER A 7 0.43 -7.03 0.74
CA SER A 7 -0.31 -7.39 -0.46
C SER A 7 -0.89 -6.15 -1.12
N ARG A 8 -0.76 -6.05 -2.44
CA ARG A 8 -1.41 -5.01 -3.22
C ARG A 8 -2.66 -5.57 -3.88
N ARG A 9 -3.81 -4.96 -3.62
CA ARG A 9 -5.06 -5.30 -4.33
C ARG A 9 -4.90 -5.04 -5.84
N SER A 10 -5.39 -5.97 -6.65
CA SER A 10 -5.42 -5.80 -8.09
C SER A 10 -6.45 -4.73 -8.49
N GLU A 11 -5.99 -3.70 -9.20
CA GLU A 11 -6.78 -2.58 -9.69
C GLU A 11 -6.51 -2.35 -11.17
N TRP A 12 -7.55 -2.09 -11.96
CA TRP A 12 -7.42 -1.86 -13.39
C TRP A 12 -6.78 -0.50 -13.70
N THR A 13 -7.21 0.54 -12.99
CA THR A 13 -6.79 1.94 -13.17
C THR A 13 -5.29 2.16 -12.96
N ASN A 14 -4.68 1.41 -12.04
CA ASN A 14 -3.26 1.55 -11.68
C ASN A 14 -2.41 0.34 -12.06
N ARG A 15 -2.91 -0.52 -12.96
CA ARG A 15 -2.29 -1.83 -13.25
C ARG A 15 -0.83 -1.74 -13.71
N ALA A 16 -0.50 -0.72 -14.52
CA ALA A 16 0.84 -0.50 -15.05
C ALA A 16 1.78 0.25 -14.09
N ARG A 17 1.26 0.81 -12.99
CA ARG A 17 2.04 1.61 -12.04
C ARG A 17 2.60 0.72 -10.93
N LYS A 18 3.82 1.00 -10.50
CA LYS A 18 4.43 0.36 -9.33
C LYS A 18 4.25 1.27 -8.11
N ILE A 19 3.87 0.69 -6.97
CA ILE A 19 3.80 1.40 -5.70
C ILE A 19 5.11 1.18 -4.96
N GLY A 20 5.81 2.25 -4.58
CA GLY A 20 6.97 2.17 -3.71
C GLY A 20 6.55 1.94 -2.27
N LEU A 21 7.19 0.99 -1.61
CA LEU A 21 7.05 0.70 -0.19
C LEU A 21 8.22 1.36 0.56
N TYR A 22 7.88 2.13 1.58
CA TYR A 22 8.81 2.84 2.43
C TYR A 22 8.59 2.43 3.88
N LEU A 23 9.65 2.02 4.55
CA LEU A 23 9.65 1.67 5.97
C LEU A 23 10.54 2.67 6.69
N ASN A 24 10.02 3.34 7.71
CA ASN A 24 10.72 4.43 8.42
C ASN A 24 11.27 5.49 7.46
N ASP A 25 10.46 5.86 6.46
CA ASP A 25 10.80 6.80 5.37
C ASP A 25 11.94 6.35 4.43
N GLN A 26 12.49 5.15 4.60
CA GLN A 26 13.44 4.51 3.67
C GLN A 26 12.72 3.59 2.69
N LYS A 27 13.01 3.72 1.40
CA LYS A 27 12.45 2.84 0.37
C LYS A 27 13.00 1.42 0.53
N ILE A 28 12.12 0.46 0.80
CA ILE A 28 12.50 -0.96 0.94
C ILE A 28 12.30 -1.72 -0.37
N ASP A 29 11.23 -1.43 -1.11
CA ASP A 29 10.90 -2.15 -2.33
C ASP A 29 9.83 -1.41 -3.16
N THR A 30 9.42 -2.01 -4.27
CA THR A 30 8.26 -1.66 -5.06
C THR A 30 7.37 -2.88 -5.26
N ILE A 31 6.05 -2.68 -5.24
CA ILE A 31 5.04 -3.73 -5.40
C ILE A 31 4.13 -3.44 -6.61
N GLY A 32 4.03 -4.42 -7.48
CA GLY A 32 3.20 -4.44 -8.68
C GLY A 32 1.74 -4.76 -8.41
N ASN A 33 0.93 -4.66 -9.45
CA ASN A 33 -0.51 -4.87 -9.34
C ASN A 33 -0.87 -6.33 -9.01
N GLY A 34 -1.61 -6.56 -7.92
CA GLY A 34 -1.97 -7.91 -7.47
C GLY A 34 -0.81 -8.70 -6.87
N GLU A 35 0.34 -8.06 -6.67
CA GLU A 35 1.53 -8.70 -6.11
C GLU A 35 1.47 -8.70 -4.57
N SER A 36 2.13 -9.68 -3.98
CA SER A 36 2.36 -9.77 -2.54
C SER A 36 3.84 -9.92 -2.29
N LYS A 37 4.36 -9.19 -1.30
CA LYS A 37 5.76 -9.26 -0.88
C LYS A 37 5.86 -9.62 0.59
N GLU A 38 6.83 -10.46 0.90
CA GLU A 38 7.17 -10.86 2.26
C GLU A 38 8.51 -10.22 2.63
N PHE A 39 8.57 -9.66 3.84
CA PHE A 39 9.78 -9.08 4.41
C PHE A 39 10.00 -9.70 5.80
N ASP A 40 11.17 -10.28 6.01
CA ASP A 40 11.63 -10.66 7.35
C ASP A 40 12.21 -9.42 8.04
N LEU A 41 11.55 -8.94 9.09
CA LEU A 41 11.88 -7.69 9.79
C LEU A 41 11.98 -7.94 11.28
N GLU A 42 13.03 -7.45 11.93
CA GLU A 42 13.19 -7.57 13.39
C GLU A 42 11.98 -7.03 14.16
N PRO A 43 11.59 -7.65 15.30
CA PRO A 43 10.45 -7.19 16.08
C PRO A 43 10.64 -5.73 16.51
N GLY A 44 9.61 -4.91 16.33
CA GLY A 44 9.72 -3.48 16.58
C GLY A 44 8.58 -2.67 15.98
N ASN A 45 8.65 -1.35 16.22
CA ASN A 45 7.68 -0.41 15.68
C ASN A 45 8.23 0.21 14.40
N TYR A 46 7.47 0.08 13.31
CA TYR A 46 7.83 0.62 12.02
C TYR A 46 6.73 1.53 11.48
N LYS A 47 7.13 2.49 10.66
CA LYS A 47 6.22 3.34 9.92
C LYS A 47 6.23 2.94 8.45
N LEU A 48 5.17 2.25 8.03
CA LEU A 48 4.99 1.85 6.65
C LEU A 48 4.27 2.96 5.87
N LYS A 49 4.82 3.32 4.71
CA LYS A 49 4.24 4.30 3.80
C LYS A 49 4.30 3.77 2.38
N ALA A 50 3.17 3.88 1.67
CA ALA A 50 3.07 3.54 0.27
C ALA A 50 3.11 4.82 -0.57
N LYS A 51 3.88 4.84 -1.66
CA LYS A 51 3.95 5.99 -2.57
C LYS A 51 3.79 5.56 -4.01
N ILE A 52 2.94 6.25 -4.75
CA ILE A 52 2.76 6.09 -6.19
C ILE A 52 3.05 7.44 -6.86
N ASP A 53 4.08 7.48 -7.69
CA ASP A 53 4.57 8.70 -8.31
C ASP A 53 4.86 9.81 -7.28
N TRP A 54 4.11 10.91 -7.34
CA TRP A 54 4.21 12.07 -6.44
C TRP A 54 3.25 11.98 -5.24
N CYS A 55 2.25 11.10 -5.29
CA CYS A 55 1.25 10.91 -4.24
C CYS A 55 1.68 9.79 -3.27
N GLY A 56 1.45 9.98 -1.97
CA GLY A 56 1.76 8.99 -0.96
C GLY A 56 0.65 8.85 0.06
N SER A 57 0.54 7.65 0.64
CA SER A 57 -0.33 7.39 1.77
C SER A 57 0.12 8.14 3.01
N GLN A 58 -0.76 8.22 4.00
CA GLN A 58 -0.35 8.51 5.36
C GLN A 58 0.58 7.39 5.86
N GLY A 59 1.49 7.73 6.77
CA GLY A 59 2.35 6.73 7.40
C GLY A 59 1.52 5.90 8.39
N HIS A 60 1.42 4.60 8.15
CA HIS A 60 0.76 3.67 9.04
C HIS A 60 1.80 3.07 10.00
N HIS A 61 1.54 3.20 11.30
CA HIS A 61 2.35 2.53 12.31
C HIS A 61 1.99 1.05 12.33
N VAL A 62 3.01 0.20 12.17
CA VAL A 62 2.90 -1.24 12.16
C VAL A 62 3.85 -1.76 13.25
N GLU A 63 3.28 -2.47 14.20
CA GLU A 63 4.04 -3.18 15.23
C GLU A 63 4.31 -4.61 14.73
N ILE A 64 5.59 -4.97 14.58
CA ILE A 64 6.02 -6.32 14.26
C ILE A 64 6.33 -7.02 15.57
N LYS A 65 5.52 -8.01 15.93
CA LYS A 65 5.72 -8.83 17.13
C LYS A 65 6.59 -10.03 16.83
N ASP A 66 7.32 -10.48 17.85
CA ASP A 66 8.12 -11.67 17.72
C ASP A 66 7.22 -12.90 17.46
N ASN A 67 7.66 -13.72 16.51
CA ASN A 67 6.95 -14.91 16.05
C ASN A 67 5.52 -14.69 15.48
N GLU A 68 5.18 -13.46 15.06
CA GLU A 68 3.90 -13.13 14.42
C GLU A 68 4.08 -12.77 12.94
N VAL A 69 3.02 -13.01 12.14
CA VAL A 69 2.95 -12.59 10.73
C VAL A 69 1.98 -11.43 10.61
N THR A 70 2.53 -10.23 10.40
CA THR A 70 1.75 -9.01 10.20
C THR A 70 1.38 -8.89 8.72
N LYS A 71 0.09 -8.87 8.41
CA LYS A 71 -0.41 -8.72 7.04
C LYS A 71 -0.95 -7.32 6.83
N VAL A 72 -0.50 -6.66 5.78
CA VAL A 72 -0.93 -5.32 5.40
C VAL A 72 -1.39 -5.33 3.95
N GLU A 73 -2.63 -4.95 3.71
CA GLU A 73 -3.16 -4.75 2.36
C GLU A 73 -3.08 -3.27 1.97
N ILE A 74 -2.58 -3.00 0.77
CA ILE A 74 -2.51 -1.66 0.19
C ILE A 74 -3.36 -1.59 -1.09
N THR A 75 -4.04 -0.45 -1.27
CA THR A 75 -4.86 -0.15 -2.44
C THR A 75 -4.35 1.14 -3.09
N GLY A 76 -4.41 1.22 -4.42
CA GLY A 76 -4.07 2.44 -5.16
C GLY A 76 -5.19 3.47 -5.10
N PHE A 77 -6.39 3.06 -4.70
CA PHE A 77 -7.51 3.96 -4.42
C PHE A 77 -7.34 4.61 -3.04
N THR A 78 -6.83 5.85 -3.00
CA THR A 78 -7.23 6.76 -1.94
C THR A 78 -8.73 6.93 -2.08
N GLN A 79 -9.53 6.68 -1.05
CA GLN A 79 -10.95 7.02 -1.08
C GLN A 79 -11.13 8.54 -1.27
N ASN A 80 -11.05 9.03 -2.51
CA ASN A 80 -11.76 10.23 -2.89
C ASN A 80 -13.23 9.81 -2.90
N LYS A 81 -13.91 9.99 -1.78
CA LYS A 81 -15.34 9.75 -1.57
C LYS A 81 -16.26 10.54 -2.54
N TRP A 82 -15.74 11.25 -3.53
CA TRP A 82 -16.47 12.22 -4.33
C TRP A 82 -16.04 12.17 -5.79
N VAL A 83 -16.55 11.19 -6.55
CA VAL A 83 -17.04 11.40 -7.92
C VAL A 83 -17.72 10.11 -8.42
N LEU A 84 -19.05 10.10 -8.41
CA LEU A 84 -19.84 9.39 -9.42
C LEU A 84 -20.76 10.41 -10.12
N PRO A 85 -21.10 10.17 -11.39
CA PRO A 85 -21.20 11.17 -12.44
C PRO A 85 -22.64 11.65 -12.65
N VAL A 86 -22.83 12.90 -13.06
CA VAL A 86 -24.08 13.32 -13.68
C VAL A 86 -23.76 13.83 -15.08
N PHE A 87 -23.95 12.97 -16.08
CA PHE A 87 -24.19 13.42 -17.45
C PHE A 87 -25.60 14.01 -17.48
N ILE A 88 -25.73 15.33 -17.44
CA ILE A 88 -26.99 15.99 -17.80
C ILE A 88 -26.98 16.15 -19.31
N ILE A 89 -27.64 15.24 -20.01
CA ILE A 89 -28.04 15.46 -21.41
C ILE A 89 -29.29 16.34 -21.35
N HIS A 90 -29.18 17.59 -21.79
CA HIS A 90 -30.35 18.40 -22.12
C HIS A 90 -30.76 18.09 -23.56
N TYR A 91 -32.04 17.79 -23.77
CA TYR A 91 -32.70 17.69 -25.07
C TYR A 91 -33.45 18.98 -25.36
#